data_AF-A0A8J4LUC5-F1
#
_entry.id   AF-A0A8J4LUC5-F1
#
_cell.length_a   1.000
_cell.length_b   1.000
_cell.length_c   1.000
_cell.angle_alpha   90.00
_cell.angle_beta   90.00
_cell.angle_gamma   90.00
#
_symmetry.space_group_name_H-M   'P 1'
#
loop_
_entity.id
_entity.type
_entity.pdbx_description
1 polymer ?
#
loop_
_entity_poly.entity_id
_entity_poly.type
_entity_poly.pdbx_seq_one_letter_code
_entity_poly.pdbx_strand_id
1 'polypeptide(L)'
;MFLMCTAIMLMHECPPWPANALKSKQAVEEAHRLQNEKALLAETVKRLHKDLARLEAFKKNLLNTLNNEDEPGLEPSVTAADVAGERLVSEVLSSISKPSAMPPPSNYAVRMAPVATPAYPSTSSRPMYGAATPQATSSAQYAAPPLSMSHTQYGPSGSPPRIDGKEFFKQARAQLSYEQFSQFLHNIKELNAGRQSREETLRRSRDIFGPMHQDMYGMFESLLSRHSGTML
;
A
#
# COMPACT_ATOMS: atom_id res chain seq x y z
N MET A 1 62.42 33.98 -50.82
CA MET A 1 61.27 33.08 -51.06
C MET A 1 61.13 32.02 -49.97
N PHE A 2 62.12 31.13 -49.73
CA PHE A 2 62.02 30.03 -48.76
C PHE A 2 61.31 30.34 -47.42
N LEU A 3 61.70 31.39 -46.69
CA LEU A 3 61.08 31.79 -45.42
C LEU A 3 59.55 32.04 -45.52
N MET A 4 59.05 32.51 -46.67
CA MET A 4 57.61 32.70 -46.90
C MET A 4 56.89 31.37 -47.14
N CYS A 5 57.53 30.40 -47.82
CA CYS A 5 56.96 29.06 -47.96
C CYS A 5 56.86 28.35 -46.60
N THR A 6 57.87 28.47 -45.73
CA THR A 6 57.83 27.89 -44.38
C THR A 6 56.70 28.49 -43.54
N ALA A 7 56.49 29.81 -43.61
CA ALA A 7 55.39 30.49 -42.93
C ALA A 7 54.01 30.06 -43.45
N ILE A 8 53.86 29.85 -44.77
CA ILE A 8 52.60 29.38 -45.38
C ILE A 8 52.28 27.95 -44.97
N MET A 9 53.26 27.04 -44.93
CA MET A 9 53.03 25.65 -44.47
C MET A 9 52.63 25.59 -42.99
N LEU A 10 53.31 26.36 -42.12
CA LEU A 10 52.95 26.47 -40.70
C LEU A 10 51.54 27.02 -40.43
N MET A 11 50.92 27.71 -41.40
CA MET A 11 49.55 28.19 -41.30
C MET A 11 48.50 27.23 -41.88
N HIS A 12 48.92 26.17 -42.58
CA HIS A 12 48.01 25.27 -43.31
C HIS A 12 47.79 23.90 -42.63
N GLU A 13 48.57 23.56 -41.60
CA GLU A 13 48.41 22.37 -40.74
C GLU A 13 47.92 22.69 -39.32
N CYS A 14 47.08 23.72 -39.17
CA CYS A 14 46.33 23.97 -37.94
C CYS A 14 44.90 23.42 -38.10
N PRO A 15 44.55 22.23 -37.58
CA PRO A 15 43.24 21.63 -37.83
C PRO A 15 42.16 22.32 -36.96
N PRO A 16 40.86 22.13 -37.27
CA PRO A 16 39.76 22.89 -36.63
C PRO A 16 39.49 22.43 -35.17
N TRP A 17 40.39 22.79 -34.25
CA TRP A 17 40.45 22.22 -32.90
C TRP A 17 39.51 22.80 -31.83
N PRO A 18 38.97 24.04 -31.85
CA PRO A 18 38.13 24.51 -30.74
C PRO A 18 36.74 23.85 -30.74
N ALA A 19 36.07 23.79 -31.89
CA ALA A 19 34.68 23.34 -31.97
C ALA A 19 34.51 21.84 -31.70
N ASN A 20 35.44 21.01 -32.19
CA ASN A 20 35.40 19.57 -31.97
C ASN A 20 35.83 19.20 -30.54
N ALA A 21 36.78 19.93 -29.95
CA ALA A 21 37.14 19.75 -28.54
C ALA A 21 35.98 20.12 -27.59
N LEU A 22 35.22 21.18 -27.89
CA LEU A 22 34.04 21.55 -27.08
C LEU A 22 32.95 20.48 -27.16
N LYS A 23 32.60 20.01 -28.37
CA LYS A 23 31.63 18.92 -28.56
C LYS A 23 32.07 17.63 -27.85
N SER A 24 33.36 17.30 -27.90
CA SER A 24 33.92 16.13 -27.20
C SER A 24 33.79 16.24 -25.68
N LYS A 25 34.05 17.42 -25.10
CA LYS A 25 33.84 17.67 -23.66
C LYS A 25 32.37 17.53 -23.26
N GLN A 26 31.46 18.13 -24.03
CA GLN A 26 30.01 18.02 -23.79
C GLN A 26 29.54 16.55 -23.85
N ALA A 27 29.97 15.79 -24.86
CA ALA A 27 29.63 14.38 -24.99
C ALA A 27 30.12 13.51 -23.81
N VAL A 28 31.31 13.81 -23.25
CA VAL A 28 31.84 13.12 -22.06
C VAL A 28 31.05 13.49 -20.80
N GLU A 29 30.67 14.76 -20.64
CA GLU A 29 29.84 15.22 -19.52
C GLU A 29 28.43 14.62 -19.56
N GLU A 30 27.80 14.57 -20.74
CA GLU A 30 26.51 13.90 -20.92
C GLU A 30 26.60 12.39 -20.72
N ALA A 31 27.65 11.72 -21.19
CA ALA A 31 27.86 10.30 -20.94
C ALA A 31 27.98 10.01 -19.43
N HIS A 32 28.69 10.84 -18.68
CA HIS A 32 28.79 10.72 -17.22
C HIS A 32 27.45 10.98 -16.51
N ARG A 33 26.68 11.99 -16.96
CA ARG A 33 25.31 12.25 -16.47
C ARG A 33 24.40 11.05 -16.68
N LEU A 34 24.33 10.53 -17.91
CA LEU A 34 23.52 9.36 -18.27
C LEU A 34 23.96 8.09 -17.53
N GLN A 35 25.26 7.93 -17.24
CA GLN A 35 25.77 6.83 -16.43
C GLN A 35 25.34 6.92 -14.96
N ASN A 36 25.28 8.12 -14.39
CA ASN A 36 24.75 8.33 -13.04
C ASN A 36 23.23 8.10 -12.98
N GLU A 37 22.47 8.60 -13.96
CA GLU A 37 21.03 8.33 -14.10
C GLU A 37 20.77 6.82 -14.21
N LYS A 38 21.52 6.11 -15.08
CA LYS A 38 21.49 4.64 -15.20
C LYS A 38 21.75 3.92 -13.88
N ALA A 39 22.70 4.39 -13.07
CA ALA A 39 23.00 3.80 -11.76
C ALA A 39 21.84 3.98 -10.76
N LEU A 40 21.24 5.17 -10.70
CA LEU A 40 20.08 5.46 -9.84
C LEU A 40 18.83 4.67 -10.25
N LEU A 41 18.60 4.50 -11.56
CA LEU A 41 17.55 3.64 -12.10
C LEU A 41 17.82 2.17 -11.75
N ALA A 42 19.04 1.68 -11.92
CA ALA A 42 19.40 0.29 -11.58
C ALA A 42 19.19 -0.01 -10.09
N GLU A 43 19.54 0.90 -9.18
CA GLU A 43 19.30 0.71 -7.75
C GLU A 43 17.81 0.75 -7.39
N THR A 44 17.03 1.61 -8.06
CA THR A 44 15.57 1.60 -7.92
C THR A 44 14.96 0.29 -8.41
N VAL A 45 15.44 -0.26 -9.53
CA VAL A 45 15.01 -1.57 -10.04
C VAL A 45 15.37 -2.70 -9.06
N LYS A 46 16.56 -2.71 -8.46
CA LYS A 46 16.92 -3.71 -7.42
C LYS A 46 15.99 -3.64 -6.21
N ARG A 47 15.70 -2.42 -5.71
CA ARG A 47 14.77 -2.19 -4.59
C ARG A 47 13.38 -2.74 -4.90
N LEU A 48 12.85 -2.43 -6.09
CA LEU A 48 11.54 -2.95 -6.53
C LEU A 48 11.52 -4.48 -6.62
N HIS A 49 12.58 -5.13 -7.13
CA HIS A 49 12.67 -6.60 -7.13
C HIS A 49 12.70 -7.19 -5.70
N LYS A 50 13.42 -6.56 -4.77
CA LYS A 50 13.48 -6.97 -3.35
C LYS A 50 12.10 -6.87 -2.68
N ASP A 51 11.36 -5.80 -2.96
CA ASP A 51 10.04 -5.57 -2.39
C ASP A 51 8.96 -6.46 -3.05
N LEU A 52 9.11 -6.80 -4.34
CA LEU A 52 8.31 -7.83 -5.02
C LEU A 52 8.54 -9.21 -4.36
N ALA A 53 9.79 -9.62 -4.16
CA ALA A 53 10.13 -10.89 -3.51
C ALA A 53 9.60 -10.97 -2.06
N ARG A 54 9.61 -9.86 -1.32
CA ARG A 54 8.97 -9.74 0.01
C ARG A 54 7.44 -9.94 -0.07
N LEU A 55 6.79 -9.31 -1.04
CA LEU A 55 5.34 -9.43 -1.24
C LEU A 55 4.93 -10.85 -1.68
N GLU A 56 5.74 -11.52 -2.49
CA GLU A 56 5.55 -12.94 -2.80
C GLU A 56 5.71 -13.84 -1.59
N ALA A 57 6.72 -13.60 -0.74
CA ALA A 57 6.92 -14.35 0.50
C ALA A 57 5.73 -14.17 1.45
N PHE A 58 5.24 -12.94 1.61
CA PHE A 58 4.02 -12.65 2.38
C PHE A 58 2.78 -13.35 1.79
N LYS A 59 2.58 -13.28 0.46
CA LYS A 59 1.48 -13.99 -0.23
C LYS A 59 1.55 -15.50 -0.01
N LYS A 60 2.74 -16.10 -0.12
CA LYS A 60 2.96 -17.54 0.12
C LYS A 60 2.67 -17.92 1.57
N ASN A 61 3.12 -17.11 2.55
CA ASN A 61 2.84 -17.34 3.96
C ASN A 61 1.34 -17.21 4.28
N LEU A 62 0.67 -16.17 3.80
CA LEU A 62 -0.78 -15.97 3.98
C LEU A 62 -1.61 -17.12 3.39
N LEU A 63 -1.30 -17.54 2.15
CA LEU A 63 -1.96 -18.69 1.52
C LEU A 63 -1.67 -19.99 2.28
N ASN A 64 -0.45 -20.17 2.80
CA ASN A 64 -0.13 -21.34 3.62
C ASN A 64 -0.95 -21.35 4.92
N THR A 65 -1.04 -20.23 5.64
CA THR A 65 -1.85 -20.16 6.87
C THR A 65 -3.31 -20.53 6.58
N LEU A 66 -3.94 -19.90 5.59
CA LEU A 66 -5.34 -20.14 5.21
C LEU A 66 -5.63 -21.57 4.72
N ASN A 67 -4.61 -22.32 4.28
CA ASN A 67 -4.73 -23.70 3.81
C ASN A 67 -4.33 -24.74 4.89
N ASN A 68 -4.02 -24.30 6.12
CA ASN A 68 -3.69 -25.19 7.25
C ASN A 68 -4.64 -24.99 8.45
N GLU A 69 -5.81 -24.35 8.26
CA GLU A 69 -6.83 -24.18 9.31
C GLU A 69 -7.82 -25.38 9.40
N ASP A 70 -7.60 -26.44 8.62
CA ASP A 70 -8.51 -27.60 8.43
C ASP A 70 -8.07 -28.91 9.15
N GLU A 71 -7.01 -28.91 9.98
CA GLU A 71 -6.55 -30.13 10.70
C GLU A 71 -6.72 -30.02 12.23
N PRO A 72 -7.70 -30.74 12.83
CA PRO A 72 -7.95 -30.73 14.28
C PRO A 72 -7.07 -31.75 15.04
N GLY A 73 -5.74 -31.69 14.87
CA GLY A 73 -4.81 -32.73 15.33
C GLY A 73 -3.52 -32.26 16.02
N LEU A 74 -3.55 -32.26 17.36
CA LEU A 74 -2.42 -32.24 18.32
C LEU A 74 -1.52 -30.99 18.46
N GLU A 75 -1.39 -30.58 19.73
CA GLU A 75 -0.26 -29.88 20.39
C GLU A 75 0.29 -28.55 19.81
N PRO A 76 0.07 -27.41 20.50
CA PRO A 76 0.75 -26.15 20.20
C PRO A 76 2.20 -26.19 20.70
N SER A 77 3.13 -26.65 19.85
CA SER A 77 4.58 -26.67 20.18
C SER A 77 5.14 -25.25 20.34
N VAL A 78 5.18 -24.77 21.59
CA VAL A 78 5.60 -23.43 22.02
C VAL A 78 7.03 -23.06 21.56
N THR A 79 7.83 -24.07 21.26
CA THR A 79 9.27 -23.98 20.92
C THR A 79 9.61 -23.12 19.70
N ALA A 80 8.72 -23.03 18.71
CA ALA A 80 9.00 -22.31 17.46
C ALA A 80 9.07 -20.78 17.65
N ALA A 81 8.31 -20.24 18.60
CA ALA A 81 8.36 -18.82 18.96
C ALA A 81 9.62 -18.49 19.78
N ASP A 82 9.99 -19.37 20.71
CA ASP A 82 11.17 -19.21 21.57
C ASP A 82 12.47 -19.15 20.75
N VAL A 83 12.67 -20.08 19.81
CA VAL A 83 13.88 -20.11 18.95
C VAL A 83 14.04 -18.84 18.10
N ALA A 84 12.94 -18.14 17.77
CA ALA A 84 13.00 -16.84 17.11
C ALA A 84 13.34 -15.70 18.10
N GLY A 85 12.81 -15.76 19.33
CA GLY A 85 13.12 -14.83 20.42
C GLY A 85 14.59 -14.91 20.86
N GLU A 86 15.08 -16.12 21.16
CA GLU A 86 16.46 -16.36 21.60
C GLU A 86 17.51 -15.85 20.60
N ARG A 87 17.23 -16.00 19.30
CA ARG A 87 18.10 -15.47 18.23
C ARG A 87 18.12 -13.95 18.21
N LEU A 88 16.98 -13.29 18.43
CA LEU A 88 16.91 -11.83 18.50
C LEU A 88 17.63 -11.27 19.73
N VAL A 89 17.48 -11.86 20.92
CA VAL A 89 18.24 -11.41 22.09
C VAL A 89 19.74 -11.70 21.96
N SER A 90 20.13 -12.82 21.35
CA SER A 90 21.54 -13.13 21.06
C SER A 90 22.20 -12.07 20.16
N GLU A 91 21.53 -11.66 19.09
CA GLU A 91 22.00 -10.60 18.18
C GLU A 91 22.13 -9.25 18.93
N VAL A 92 21.13 -8.88 19.73
CA VAL A 92 21.11 -7.62 20.49
C VAL A 92 22.21 -7.59 21.56
N LEU A 93 22.41 -8.66 22.35
CA LEU A 93 23.50 -8.72 23.33
C LEU A 93 24.87 -8.67 22.62
N SER A 94 25.05 -9.37 21.50
CA SER A 94 26.30 -9.32 20.71
C SER A 94 26.60 -7.92 20.16
N SER A 95 25.57 -7.13 19.85
CA SER A 95 25.73 -5.75 19.40
C SER A 95 26.09 -4.77 20.53
N ILE A 96 25.78 -5.08 21.80
CA ILE A 96 26.07 -4.21 22.95
C ILE A 96 27.53 -4.34 23.40
N SER A 97 28.16 -5.50 23.22
CA SER A 97 29.54 -5.76 23.67
C SER A 97 30.66 -5.15 22.79
N LYS A 98 30.34 -4.31 21.79
CA LYS A 98 31.32 -3.70 20.87
C LYS A 98 31.44 -2.17 21.07
N PRO A 99 32.48 -1.68 21.76
CA PRO A 99 32.79 -0.24 21.78
C PRO A 99 33.43 0.18 20.44
N SER A 100 32.61 0.66 19.50
CA SER A 100 33.11 1.34 18.29
C SER A 100 33.27 2.83 18.55
N ALA A 101 34.41 3.40 18.19
CA ALA A 101 34.78 4.78 18.54
C ALA A 101 33.94 5.84 17.81
N MET A 102 33.71 6.98 18.47
CA MET A 102 33.13 8.17 17.86
C MET A 102 34.10 8.82 16.86
N PRO A 103 33.65 9.22 15.65
CA PRO A 103 34.35 10.22 14.85
C PRO A 103 34.15 11.63 15.47
N PRO A 104 35.12 12.55 15.34
CA PRO A 104 35.00 13.89 15.89
C PRO A 104 34.04 14.78 15.07
N PRO A 105 33.39 15.77 15.69
CA PRO A 105 32.54 16.73 14.98
C PRO A 105 33.40 17.68 14.12
N SER A 106 33.07 17.80 12.84
CA SER A 106 33.64 18.81 11.95
C SER A 106 32.60 19.89 11.65
N ASN A 107 32.95 21.15 11.90
CA ASN A 107 32.10 22.31 11.60
C ASN A 107 31.99 22.51 10.08
N TYR A 108 30.82 22.95 9.59
CA TYR A 108 30.60 24.33 9.14
C TYR A 108 29.24 24.51 8.41
N ALA A 109 28.86 25.79 8.21
CA ALA A 109 27.84 26.28 7.29
C ALA A 109 26.36 25.90 7.55
N VAL A 110 25.74 26.61 8.51
CA VAL A 110 24.30 26.93 8.42
C VAL A 110 24.06 27.71 7.12
N ARG A 111 23.06 27.31 6.32
CA ARG A 111 22.62 28.07 5.15
C ARG A 111 21.10 28.19 5.12
N MET A 112 20.61 29.35 5.58
CA MET A 112 19.19 29.69 5.54
C MET A 112 18.70 29.88 4.09
N ALA A 113 17.45 29.54 3.83
CA ALA A 113 16.75 29.83 2.58
C ALA A 113 15.38 30.46 2.88
N PRO A 114 14.96 31.53 2.17
CA PRO A 114 13.68 32.19 2.38
C PRO A 114 12.50 31.45 1.72
N VAL A 115 11.28 31.86 2.08
CA VAL A 115 10.01 31.21 1.72
C VAL A 115 9.53 31.50 0.29
N ALA A 116 8.95 30.49 -0.38
CA ALA A 116 7.89 30.66 -1.38
C ALA A 116 7.14 29.33 -1.67
N THR A 117 5.81 29.37 -1.61
CA THR A 117 4.86 28.45 -2.27
C THR A 117 4.54 28.98 -3.70
N PRO A 118 3.87 28.26 -4.66
CA PRO A 118 2.79 27.29 -4.42
C PRO A 118 2.60 26.10 -5.42
N ALA A 119 1.51 25.36 -5.18
CA ALA A 119 0.70 24.60 -6.14
C ALA A 119 1.16 23.19 -6.58
N TYR A 120 0.18 22.47 -7.16
CA TYR A 120 0.10 21.02 -7.37
C TYR A 120 -0.72 20.71 -8.63
N PRO A 121 -0.55 19.52 -9.24
CA PRO A 121 -1.72 18.75 -9.67
C PRO A 121 -1.64 17.25 -9.30
N SER A 122 -2.70 16.51 -9.62
CA SER A 122 -3.00 15.16 -9.11
C SER A 122 -2.94 14.05 -10.19
N THR A 123 -3.59 12.91 -9.90
CA THR A 123 -3.73 11.65 -10.68
C THR A 123 -2.58 10.65 -10.51
N SER A 124 -2.74 9.40 -10.06
CA SER A 124 -3.85 8.42 -9.93
C SER A 124 -4.12 7.58 -11.19
N SER A 125 -3.77 6.29 -11.12
CA SER A 125 -4.01 5.28 -12.14
C SER A 125 -4.60 3.99 -11.54
N ARG A 126 -5.64 3.48 -12.19
CA ARG A 126 -6.33 2.17 -12.01
C ARG A 126 -5.63 1.11 -12.91
N PRO A 127 -6.12 -0.15 -13.13
CA PRO A 127 -7.42 -0.77 -12.87
C PRO A 127 -7.26 -2.01 -11.92
N MET A 128 -7.85 -3.23 -12.03
CA MET A 128 -8.80 -3.88 -12.94
C MET A 128 -9.41 -5.18 -12.31
N TYR A 129 -10.54 -5.66 -12.85
CA TYR A 129 -11.11 -7.04 -12.84
C TYR A 129 -11.23 -7.84 -11.50
N GLY A 130 -12.02 -8.93 -11.40
CA GLY A 130 -12.94 -9.55 -12.36
C GLY A 130 -13.77 -10.69 -11.72
N ALA A 131 -14.93 -11.00 -12.30
CA ALA A 131 -15.94 -11.90 -11.74
C ALA A 131 -15.67 -13.41 -11.95
N ALA A 132 -16.28 -14.25 -11.09
CA ALA A 132 -16.69 -15.62 -11.38
C ALA A 132 -17.88 -16.03 -10.48
N THR A 133 -18.75 -16.92 -10.97
CA THR A 133 -19.93 -17.46 -10.28
C THR A 133 -19.79 -18.96 -10.04
N PRO A 134 -20.40 -19.54 -8.99
CA PRO A 134 -20.74 -20.96 -8.96
C PRO A 134 -22.23 -21.19 -9.31
N GLN A 135 -22.49 -22.28 -10.04
CA GLN A 135 -23.82 -22.76 -10.45
C GLN A 135 -24.27 -23.89 -9.51
N ALA A 136 -25.59 -24.04 -9.28
CA ALA A 136 -26.14 -25.03 -8.35
C ALA A 136 -26.66 -26.29 -9.04
N THR A 137 -26.35 -27.46 -8.45
CA THR A 137 -26.96 -28.80 -8.63
C THR A 137 -26.47 -29.64 -7.43
N SER A 138 -27.30 -29.99 -6.45
CA SER A 138 -28.11 -31.23 -6.38
C SER A 138 -27.24 -32.51 -6.27
N SER A 139 -27.48 -33.47 -5.36
CA SER A 139 -28.71 -33.78 -4.58
C SER A 139 -28.45 -34.78 -3.43
N ALA A 140 -29.41 -34.87 -2.50
CA ALA A 140 -29.77 -36.07 -1.70
C ALA A 140 -28.79 -36.58 -0.60
N GLN A 141 -29.22 -37.23 0.49
CA GLN A 141 -30.54 -37.49 1.10
C GLN A 141 -30.35 -38.05 2.55
N TYR A 142 -31.43 -38.09 3.36
CA TYR A 142 -31.63 -38.88 4.60
C TYR A 142 -30.74 -38.66 5.84
N ALA A 143 -31.28 -37.99 6.87
CA ALA A 143 -31.42 -38.52 8.25
C ALA A 143 -32.30 -37.58 9.11
N ALA A 144 -32.98 -38.11 10.11
CA ALA A 144 -33.86 -37.38 11.04
C ALA A 144 -33.40 -37.60 12.52
N PRO A 145 -33.94 -36.86 13.52
CA PRO A 145 -33.15 -36.42 14.68
C PRO A 145 -33.34 -37.26 15.95
N PRO A 146 -32.52 -37.01 16.99
CA PRO A 146 -32.91 -37.11 18.39
C PRO A 146 -33.27 -35.73 18.98
N LEU A 147 -34.32 -35.68 19.80
CA LEU A 147 -34.69 -34.53 20.62
C LEU A 147 -34.09 -34.68 22.04
N SER A 148 -33.51 -33.62 22.62
CA SER A 148 -33.55 -33.39 24.08
C SER A 148 -33.14 -31.98 24.53
N MET A 149 -34.00 -31.42 25.39
CA MET A 149 -33.70 -30.58 26.54
C MET A 149 -32.88 -29.29 26.35
N SER A 150 -33.63 -28.23 26.07
CA SER A 150 -33.57 -26.93 26.78
C SER A 150 -32.57 -26.80 27.94
N HIS A 151 -31.64 -25.86 27.82
CA HIS A 151 -31.09 -25.15 28.97
C HIS A 151 -31.40 -23.66 28.85
N THR A 152 -32.35 -23.17 29.66
CA THR A 152 -32.68 -21.75 29.77
C THR A 152 -31.64 -21.03 30.62
N GLN A 153 -30.59 -20.48 29.98
CA GLN A 153 -29.68 -19.57 30.67
C GLN A 153 -30.00 -18.11 30.32
N TYR A 154 -30.82 -17.50 31.19
CA TYR A 154 -31.16 -16.08 31.14
C TYR A 154 -29.92 -15.23 31.47
N GLY A 155 -29.22 -14.76 30.44
CA GLY A 155 -28.24 -13.68 30.54
C GLY A 155 -28.76 -12.46 29.78
N PRO A 156 -28.81 -11.25 30.38
CA PRO A 156 -29.23 -10.05 29.66
C PRO A 156 -28.15 -9.64 28.66
N SER A 157 -28.21 -10.20 27.44
CA SER A 157 -27.28 -9.93 26.34
C SER A 157 -27.51 -8.54 25.75
N GLY A 158 -27.27 -7.49 26.54
CA GLY A 158 -27.43 -6.07 26.19
C GLY A 158 -26.44 -5.54 25.15
N SER A 159 -25.83 -6.42 24.35
CA SER A 159 -25.21 -6.05 23.08
C SER A 159 -26.25 -6.22 21.98
N PRO A 160 -26.72 -5.14 21.33
CA PRO A 160 -27.39 -5.25 20.04
C PRO A 160 -26.52 -6.09 19.08
N PRO A 161 -27.11 -6.82 18.11
CA PRO A 161 -26.34 -7.58 17.14
C PRO A 161 -25.27 -6.68 16.53
N ARG A 162 -24.00 -6.99 16.80
CA ARG A 162 -22.87 -6.11 16.49
C ARG A 162 -22.67 -6.08 14.98
N ILE A 163 -23.38 -5.18 14.31
CA ILE A 163 -23.34 -4.99 12.85
C ILE A 163 -21.87 -4.93 12.43
N ASP A 164 -21.43 -5.94 11.68
CA ASP A 164 -20.12 -5.96 11.06
C ASP A 164 -20.19 -5.12 9.78
N GLY A 165 -19.28 -4.15 9.66
CA GLY A 165 -19.14 -3.37 8.45
C GLY A 165 -18.86 -4.25 7.23
N LYS A 166 -18.14 -5.36 7.39
CA LYS A 166 -17.83 -6.31 6.29
C LYS A 166 -19.11 -6.92 5.72
N GLU A 167 -19.98 -7.44 6.58
CA GLU A 167 -21.25 -8.05 6.18
C GLU A 167 -22.19 -7.00 5.57
N PHE A 168 -22.27 -5.81 6.16
CA PHE A 168 -23.00 -4.69 5.59
C PHE A 168 -22.53 -4.33 4.17
N PHE A 169 -21.21 -4.22 3.94
CA PHE A 169 -20.69 -3.95 2.60
C PHE A 169 -20.91 -5.09 1.60
N LYS A 170 -20.89 -6.35 2.07
CA LYS A 170 -21.24 -7.52 1.26
C LYS A 170 -22.72 -7.49 0.83
N GLN A 171 -23.62 -7.19 1.76
CA GLN A 171 -25.06 -7.07 1.51
C GLN A 171 -25.38 -5.87 0.60
N ALA A 172 -24.81 -4.69 0.88
CA ALA A 172 -24.99 -3.49 0.06
C ALA A 172 -24.52 -3.70 -1.40
N ARG A 173 -23.43 -4.44 -1.61
CA ARG A 173 -22.96 -4.81 -2.96
C ARG A 173 -23.90 -5.78 -3.69
N ALA A 174 -24.62 -6.63 -2.95
CA ALA A 174 -25.54 -7.61 -3.52
C ALA A 174 -26.95 -7.04 -3.80
N GLN A 175 -27.37 -6.02 -3.04
CA GLN A 175 -28.69 -5.39 -3.15
C GLN A 175 -28.72 -4.19 -4.12
N LEU A 176 -27.67 -3.35 -4.10
CA LEU A 176 -27.64 -2.12 -4.89
C LEU A 176 -27.12 -2.38 -6.32
N SER A 177 -27.61 -1.60 -7.28
CA SER A 177 -27.00 -1.57 -8.62
C SER A 177 -25.53 -1.14 -8.55
N TYR A 178 -24.73 -1.52 -9.56
CA TYR A 178 -23.32 -1.13 -9.63
C TYR A 178 -23.13 0.39 -9.56
N GLU A 179 -24.03 1.16 -10.17
CA GLU A 179 -23.99 2.61 -10.12
C GLU A 179 -24.24 3.14 -8.70
N GLN A 180 -25.35 2.76 -8.06
CA GLN A 180 -25.66 3.13 -6.67
C GLN A 180 -24.54 2.73 -5.71
N PHE A 181 -24.02 1.51 -5.81
CA PHE A 181 -22.91 1.04 -4.98
C PHE A 181 -21.62 1.86 -5.23
N SER A 182 -21.36 2.29 -6.46
CA SER A 182 -20.22 3.17 -6.77
C SER A 182 -20.39 4.58 -6.20
N GLN A 183 -21.61 5.15 -6.26
CA GLN A 183 -21.96 6.42 -5.64
C GLN A 183 -21.83 6.33 -4.12
N PHE A 184 -22.26 5.23 -3.50
CA PHE A 184 -22.13 4.98 -2.06
C PHE A 184 -20.67 4.91 -1.60
N LEU A 185 -19.80 4.21 -2.34
CA LEU A 185 -18.37 4.19 -2.05
C LEU A 185 -17.71 5.58 -2.23
N HIS A 186 -18.15 6.38 -3.19
CA HIS A 186 -17.70 7.77 -3.33
C HIS A 186 -18.15 8.64 -2.14
N ASN A 187 -19.40 8.49 -1.71
CA ASN A 187 -19.98 9.20 -0.57
C ASN A 187 -19.21 8.95 0.75
N ILE A 188 -18.86 7.68 1.04
CA ILE A 188 -17.99 7.33 2.17
C ILE A 188 -16.58 7.91 2.01
N LYS A 189 -16.05 7.94 0.79
CA LYS A 189 -14.67 8.42 0.54
C LYS A 189 -14.52 9.92 0.83
N GLU A 190 -15.53 10.74 0.53
CA GLU A 190 -15.51 12.17 0.83
C GLU A 190 -15.70 12.49 2.32
N LEU A 191 -16.47 11.68 3.06
CA LEU A 191 -16.48 11.72 4.53
C LEU A 191 -15.10 11.36 5.11
N ASN A 192 -14.49 10.27 4.65
CA ASN A 192 -13.16 9.85 5.08
C ASN A 192 -12.04 10.84 4.69
N ALA A 193 -12.28 11.68 3.68
CA ALA A 193 -11.40 12.78 3.28
C ALA A 193 -11.66 14.09 4.05
N GLY A 194 -12.62 14.10 4.99
CA GLY A 194 -13.00 15.28 5.77
C GLY A 194 -13.70 16.39 4.97
N ARG A 195 -14.16 16.11 3.74
CA ARG A 195 -14.78 17.12 2.85
C ARG A 195 -16.30 17.19 2.95
N GLN A 196 -16.92 16.28 3.68
CA GLN A 196 -18.37 16.13 3.77
C GLN A 196 -18.77 15.88 5.23
N SER A 197 -19.86 16.50 5.69
CA SER A 197 -20.36 16.26 7.06
C SER A 197 -20.97 14.86 7.18
N ARG A 198 -21.10 14.37 8.42
CA ARG A 198 -21.71 13.07 8.69
C ARG A 198 -23.20 13.07 8.28
N GLU A 199 -23.90 14.16 8.56
CA GLU A 199 -25.32 14.38 8.27
C GLU A 199 -25.58 14.42 6.77
N GLU A 200 -24.70 15.09 6.02
CA GLU A 200 -24.76 15.08 4.56
C GLU A 200 -24.46 13.69 3.99
N THR A 201 -23.50 12.97 4.57
CA THR A 201 -23.19 11.59 4.16
C THR A 201 -24.40 10.67 4.35
N LEU A 202 -25.13 10.81 5.47
CA LEU A 202 -26.36 10.09 5.74
C LEU A 202 -27.45 10.46 4.72
N ARG A 203 -27.72 11.76 4.52
CA ARG A 203 -28.68 12.26 3.52
C ARG A 203 -28.43 11.64 2.14
N ARG A 204 -27.21 11.80 1.60
CA ARG A 204 -26.82 11.24 0.29
C ARG A 204 -26.94 9.70 0.25
N SER A 205 -26.65 9.00 1.35
CA SER A 205 -26.83 7.54 1.41
C SER A 205 -28.30 7.13 1.33
N ARG A 206 -29.21 7.92 1.91
CA ARG A 206 -30.67 7.69 1.81
C ARG A 206 -31.15 7.81 0.36
N ASP A 207 -30.64 8.79 -0.37
CA ASP A 207 -30.97 9.00 -1.79
C ASP A 207 -30.43 7.85 -2.65
N ILE A 208 -29.19 7.40 -2.39
CA ILE A 208 -28.53 6.30 -3.13
C ILE A 208 -29.20 4.95 -2.87
N PHE A 209 -29.60 4.66 -1.62
CA PHE A 209 -30.32 3.43 -1.26
C PHE A 209 -31.79 3.46 -1.70
N GLY A 210 -32.39 4.65 -1.77
CA GLY A 210 -33.79 4.85 -2.13
C GLY A 210 -34.78 4.22 -1.12
N PRO A 211 -36.09 4.26 -1.42
CA PRO A 211 -37.12 3.74 -0.52
C PRO A 211 -37.10 2.20 -0.38
N MET A 212 -36.43 1.49 -1.29
CA MET A 212 -36.40 0.01 -1.30
C MET A 212 -35.43 -0.59 -0.28
N HIS A 213 -34.43 0.17 0.16
CA HIS A 213 -33.33 -0.31 1.03
C HIS A 213 -33.15 0.57 2.28
N GLN A 214 -34.26 0.96 2.91
CA GLN A 214 -34.26 1.77 4.14
C GLN A 214 -33.71 1.02 5.37
N ASP A 215 -33.72 -0.32 5.34
CA ASP A 215 -33.03 -1.17 6.31
C ASP A 215 -31.51 -0.94 6.26
N MET A 216 -30.93 -0.89 5.04
CA MET A 216 -29.52 -0.62 4.82
C MET A 216 -29.14 0.80 5.26
N TYR A 217 -30.06 1.78 5.16
CA TYR A 217 -29.88 3.11 5.74
C TYR A 217 -29.69 3.04 7.27
N GLY A 218 -30.60 2.38 7.99
CA GLY A 218 -30.53 2.28 9.46
C GLY A 218 -29.30 1.51 9.95
N MET A 219 -28.87 0.47 9.21
CA MET A 219 -27.62 -0.24 9.47
C MET A 219 -26.39 0.65 9.27
N PHE A 220 -26.36 1.43 8.18
CA PHE A 220 -25.28 2.38 7.92
C PHE A 220 -25.20 3.50 8.97
N GLU A 221 -26.34 4.07 9.36
CA GLU A 221 -26.43 5.12 10.38
C GLU A 221 -25.94 4.64 11.76
N SER A 222 -26.20 3.37 12.10
CA SER A 222 -25.71 2.70 13.31
C SER A 222 -24.20 2.43 13.27
N LEU A 223 -23.67 2.02 12.10
CA LEU A 223 -22.22 1.87 11.89
C LEU A 223 -21.49 3.21 12.00
N LEU A 224 -22.03 4.26 11.37
CA LEU A 224 -21.45 5.60 11.36
C LEU A 224 -21.46 6.23 12.75
N SER A 225 -22.53 6.01 13.53
CA SER A 225 -22.62 6.40 14.95
C SER A 225 -21.47 5.86 15.79
N ARG A 226 -21.20 4.55 15.67
CA ARG A 226 -20.08 3.91 16.40
C ARG A 226 -18.73 4.45 15.96
N HIS A 227 -18.48 4.58 14.65
CA HIS A 227 -17.16 4.92 14.15
C HIS A 227 -16.79 6.39 14.38
N SER A 228 -17.77 7.32 14.40
CA SER A 228 -17.51 8.71 14.81
C SER A 228 -17.13 8.87 16.28
N GLY A 229 -17.38 7.87 17.13
CA GLY A 229 -17.06 7.90 18.56
C GLY A 229 -15.64 7.47 18.93
N THR A 230 -14.75 7.22 17.95
CA THR A 230 -13.37 6.75 18.17
C THR A 230 -12.32 7.82 17.77
N MET A 231 -12.71 9.09 17.74
CA MET A 231 -11.87 10.25 17.38
C MET A 231 -12.06 11.41 18.38
N LEU A 232 -11.94 11.09 19.67
CA LEU A 232 -11.78 12.00 20.81
C LEU A 232 -10.69 11.43 21.74
#